data_AF-A0A931Z3V1-F1
#
_entry.id   AF-A0A931Z3V1-F1
#
_cell.length_a   1.000
_cell.length_b   1.000
_cell.length_c   1.000
_cell.angle_alpha   90.00
_cell.angle_beta   90.00
_cell.angle_gamma   90.00
#
_symmetry.space_group_name_H-M   'P 1'
#
loop_
_entity.id
_entity.type
_entity.pdbx_description
1 polymer ?
#
loop_
_entity_poly.entity_id
_entity_poly.type
_entity_poly.pdbx_seq_one_letter_code
_entity_poly.pdbx_strand_id
1 'polypeptide(L)'
;MKKSTLLLVLVFSAGTPLVFAAHDHAADKSAAPSAPDAAWLAKAKAEYPLKTCVVSEEEIGGAMGEGVDYVYQQADKPDRLVRFCCKDCRKDFDKEPAKYLKLIDEAAAKAKKN
;
A
#
# COMPACT_ATOMS: atom_id res chain seq x y z
N MET A 1 -34.33 -27.69 -20.23
CA MET A 1 -35.02 -27.48 -21.53
C MET A 1 -34.42 -26.21 -22.11
N LYS A 2 -33.96 -26.07 -23.35
CA LYS A 2 -33.84 -26.93 -24.51
C LYS A 2 -32.96 -26.06 -25.44
N LYS A 3 -31.70 -26.46 -25.67
CA LYS A 3 -31.01 -26.37 -26.97
C LYS A 3 -30.86 -24.97 -27.60
N SER A 4 -29.63 -24.49 -27.69
CA SER A 4 -29.13 -24.10 -29.01
C SER A 4 -27.67 -24.48 -29.14
N THR A 5 -27.46 -25.50 -29.97
CA THR A 5 -26.21 -26.16 -30.34
C THR A 5 -26.02 -25.88 -31.84
N LEU A 6 -24.77 -26.04 -32.33
CA LEU A 6 -24.29 -26.07 -33.73
C LEU A 6 -23.91 -24.69 -34.30
N LEU A 7 -22.79 -24.44 -35.00
CA LEU A 7 -21.72 -25.21 -35.71
C LEU A 7 -20.52 -24.22 -35.87
N LEU A 8 -19.24 -24.57 -35.60
CA LEU A 8 -18.25 -25.31 -36.40
C LEU A 8 -17.67 -24.57 -37.64
N VAL A 9 -16.34 -24.67 -37.80
CA VAL A 9 -15.45 -24.49 -38.99
C VAL A 9 -14.71 -23.13 -39.08
N LEU A 10 -13.47 -23.02 -38.57
CA LEU A 10 -12.16 -23.33 -39.19
C LEU A 10 -11.83 -22.54 -40.49
N VAL A 11 -10.95 -21.52 -40.40
CA VAL A 11 -9.86 -21.32 -41.38
C VAL A 11 -8.61 -20.80 -40.67
N PHE A 12 -7.59 -21.64 -40.73
CA PHE A 12 -6.18 -21.42 -40.44
C PHE A 12 -5.55 -20.68 -41.64
N SER A 13 -4.80 -19.61 -41.44
CA SER A 13 -3.86 -19.10 -42.45
C SER A 13 -2.72 -18.33 -41.78
N ALA A 14 -1.51 -18.74 -42.15
CA ALA A 14 -0.24 -18.53 -41.48
C ALA A 14 0.45 -17.18 -41.79
N GLY A 15 1.41 -16.84 -40.92
CA GLY A 15 2.60 -16.02 -41.22
C GLY A 15 2.47 -14.54 -40.85
N THR A 16 3.33 -13.93 -40.02
CA THR A 16 4.81 -14.00 -40.04
C THR A 16 5.38 -13.55 -38.68
N PRO A 17 6.47 -14.16 -38.18
CA PRO A 17 7.06 -13.86 -36.88
C PRO A 17 7.92 -12.59 -36.93
N LEU A 18 7.60 -11.60 -36.11
CA LEU A 18 8.53 -10.51 -35.78
C LEU A 18 8.89 -10.62 -34.29
N VAL A 19 9.89 -11.47 -34.08
CA VAL A 19 11.01 -11.28 -33.15
C VAL A 19 10.70 -10.44 -31.92
N PHE A 20 10.30 -11.14 -30.86
CA PHE A 20 10.59 -10.75 -29.49
C PHE A 20 12.12 -10.67 -29.33
N ALA A 21 12.68 -9.47 -29.49
CA ALA A 21 13.99 -9.15 -28.93
C ALA A 21 13.74 -8.56 -27.54
N ALA A 22 14.18 -9.32 -26.55
CA ALA A 22 14.06 -9.01 -25.14
C ALA A 22 14.65 -7.63 -24.81
N HIS A 23 13.94 -6.88 -23.97
CA HIS A 23 14.60 -6.25 -22.83
C HIS A 23 14.08 -6.91 -21.58
N ASP A 24 14.86 -7.89 -21.15
CA ASP A 24 14.89 -8.44 -19.81
C ASP A 24 14.92 -7.32 -18.77
N HIS A 25 13.80 -7.11 -18.09
CA HIS A 25 13.84 -6.92 -16.65
C HIS A 25 13.11 -8.09 -16.01
N ALA A 26 13.89 -9.12 -15.75
CA ALA A 26 13.53 -10.21 -14.88
C ALA A 26 13.18 -9.68 -13.48
N ALA A 27 11.91 -9.79 -13.13
CA ALA A 27 11.44 -10.15 -11.78
C ALA A 27 10.01 -10.66 -11.91
N ASP A 28 9.91 -11.91 -12.34
CA ASP A 28 8.72 -12.74 -12.22
C ASP A 28 8.34 -12.90 -10.74
N LYS A 29 7.17 -12.38 -10.35
CA LYS A 29 6.24 -13.09 -9.46
C LYS A 29 4.88 -12.39 -9.52
N SER A 30 3.93 -13.03 -10.19
CA SER A 30 2.52 -12.79 -9.87
C SER A 30 2.33 -13.14 -8.39
N ALA A 31 1.99 -12.16 -7.57
CA ALA A 31 1.50 -12.34 -6.21
C ALA A 31 0.24 -11.48 -6.07
N ALA A 32 -0.84 -12.06 -5.57
CA ALA A 32 -2.04 -11.35 -5.19
C ALA A 32 -1.68 -10.10 -4.35
N PRO A 33 -2.47 -8.99 -4.38
CA PRO A 33 -2.24 -7.89 -3.45
C PRO A 33 -2.49 -8.43 -2.04
N SER A 34 -1.41 -8.74 -1.33
CA SER A 34 -1.44 -9.40 -0.03
C SER A 34 -0.26 -8.87 0.76
N ALA A 35 -0.53 -7.83 1.55
CA ALA A 35 0.39 -7.00 2.32
C ALA A 35 1.18 -5.94 1.51
N PRO A 36 1.36 -4.74 2.08
CA PRO A 36 2.16 -3.68 1.49
C PRO A 36 3.65 -4.04 1.46
N ASP A 37 4.25 -3.90 0.28
CA ASP A 37 5.68 -4.12 0.05
C ASP A 37 6.56 -2.93 0.47
N ALA A 38 7.89 -3.11 0.39
CA ALA A 38 8.85 -2.09 0.77
C ALA A 38 8.75 -0.80 -0.07
N ALA A 39 8.37 -0.89 -1.35
CA ALA A 39 8.19 0.26 -2.21
C ALA A 39 6.94 1.05 -1.83
N TRP A 40 5.85 0.36 -1.48
CA TRP A 40 4.67 0.98 -0.88
C TRP A 40 5.03 1.72 0.41
N LEU A 41 5.80 1.08 1.31
CA LEU A 41 6.24 1.71 2.57
C LEU A 41 7.07 2.97 2.33
N ALA A 42 8.01 2.95 1.38
CA ALA A 42 8.83 4.12 1.06
C ALA A 42 7.98 5.29 0.55
N LYS A 43 7.02 5.02 -0.34
CA LYS A 43 6.07 6.03 -0.84
C LYS A 43 5.18 6.56 0.29
N ALA A 44 4.59 5.68 1.08
CA ALA A 44 3.72 6.06 2.18
C ALA A 44 4.46 6.91 3.23
N LYS A 45 5.75 6.63 3.49
CA LYS A 45 6.61 7.45 4.36
C LYS A 45 6.83 8.85 3.79
N ALA A 46 7.08 8.95 2.49
CA ALA A 46 7.31 10.23 1.82
C ALA A 46 6.05 11.12 1.83
N GLU A 47 4.87 10.49 1.76
CA GLU A 47 3.57 11.18 1.80
C GLU A 47 3.02 11.35 3.23
N TYR A 48 3.72 10.86 4.26
CA TYR A 48 3.23 10.89 5.63
C TYR A 48 3.22 12.34 6.17
N PRO A 49 2.07 12.84 6.65
CA PRO A 49 1.90 14.27 6.92
C PRO A 49 2.50 14.74 8.26
N LEU A 50 2.88 13.81 9.14
CA LEU A 50 3.38 14.11 10.48
C LEU A 50 4.88 13.80 10.59
N LYS A 51 5.63 14.73 11.18
CA LYS A 51 7.02 14.47 11.62
C LYS A 51 7.07 13.96 13.07
N THR A 52 5.96 14.10 13.78
CA THR A 52 5.79 13.70 15.17
C THR A 52 4.93 12.44 15.29
N CYS A 53 5.10 11.73 16.40
CA CYS A 53 4.35 10.54 16.75
C CYS A 53 2.87 10.92 16.90
N VAL A 54 1.98 10.19 16.24
CA VAL A 54 0.52 10.46 16.33
C VAL A 54 -0.04 10.25 17.75
N VAL A 55 0.67 9.49 18.58
CA VAL A 55 0.21 9.14 19.94
C VAL A 55 0.78 10.09 21.00
N SER A 56 2.10 10.31 21.00
CA SER A 56 2.79 11.13 22.01
C SER A 56 3.14 12.55 21.56
N GLU A 57 2.94 12.87 20.27
CA GLU A 57 3.30 14.16 19.66
C GLU A 57 4.80 14.50 19.69
N GLU A 58 5.65 13.55 20.08
CA GLU A 58 7.11 13.69 20.06
C GLU A 58 7.71 13.44 18.68
N GLU A 59 8.89 13.99 18.39
CA GLU A 59 9.56 13.78 17.09
C GLU A 59 9.93 12.31 16.83
N ILE A 60 9.58 11.83 15.62
CA ILE A 60 9.96 10.51 15.12
C ILE A 60 11.40 10.60 14.60
N GLY A 61 12.28 9.69 15.01
CA GLY A 61 13.70 9.74 14.64
C GLY A 61 14.57 10.57 15.59
N GLY A 62 13.99 11.09 16.67
CA GLY A 62 14.70 11.89 17.68
C GLY A 62 15.26 11.07 18.83
N ALA A 63 15.13 11.58 20.05
CA ALA A 63 15.67 10.96 21.28
C ALA A 63 15.13 9.55 21.58
N MET A 64 13.94 9.21 21.05
CA MET A 64 13.30 7.90 21.20
C MET A 64 13.76 6.85 20.17
N GLY A 65 14.64 7.21 19.23
CA GLY A 65 15.14 6.34 18.16
C GLY A 65 14.46 6.58 16.80
N GLU A 66 14.76 5.71 15.82
CA GLU A 66 14.40 5.88 14.40
C GLU A 66 12.88 5.90 14.11
N GLY A 67 12.07 5.51 15.09
CA GLY A 67 10.64 5.36 14.95
C GLY A 67 10.22 3.98 14.43
N VAL A 68 8.94 3.67 14.60
CA VAL A 68 8.34 2.39 14.21
C VAL A 68 7.26 2.66 13.17
N ASP A 69 7.37 1.99 12.03
CA ASP A 69 6.37 2.03 10.98
C ASP A 69 5.39 0.87 11.15
N TYR A 70 4.10 1.20 11.11
CA TYR A 70 3.04 0.23 11.23
C TYR A 70 2.05 0.41 10.09
N VAL A 71 1.73 -0.68 9.42
CA VAL A 71 0.71 -0.68 8.38
C VAL A 71 -0.59 -1.18 8.96
N TYR A 72 -1.53 -0.26 9.08
CA TYR A 72 -2.87 -0.53 9.54
C TYR A 72 -3.75 -0.97 8.35
N GLN A 73 -4.14 -2.25 8.36
CA GLN A 73 -4.95 -2.90 7.32
C GLN A 73 -6.35 -3.19 7.89
N GLN A 74 -7.40 -2.94 7.09
CA GLN A 74 -8.78 -3.30 7.43
C GLN A 74 -9.46 -3.93 6.21
N ALA A 75 -10.36 -4.89 6.43
CA ALA A 75 -10.95 -5.72 5.37
C ALA A 75 -11.68 -4.95 4.24
N ASP A 76 -12.01 -3.67 4.45
CA ASP A 76 -12.76 -2.84 3.49
C ASP A 76 -12.20 -1.41 3.38
N LYS A 77 -10.94 -1.19 3.80
CA LYS A 77 -10.28 0.12 3.70
C LYS A 77 -8.89 -0.01 3.09
N PRO A 78 -8.41 1.04 2.40
CA PRO A 78 -7.03 1.06 1.94
C PRO A 78 -6.06 0.98 3.12
N ASP A 79 -4.91 0.38 2.88
CA ASP A 79 -3.81 0.31 3.83
C ASP A 79 -3.37 1.71 4.25
N ARG A 80 -3.11 1.88 5.54
CA ARG A 80 -2.70 3.17 6.12
C ARG A 80 -1.36 3.00 6.81
N LEU A 81 -0.39 3.82 6.45
CA LEU A 81 0.85 3.92 7.22
C LEU A 81 0.59 4.76 8.46
N VAL A 82 1.01 4.24 9.61
CA VAL A 82 1.05 4.94 10.89
C VAL A 82 2.48 4.87 11.40
N ARG A 83 3.05 6.02 11.75
CA ARG A 83 4.42 6.10 12.29
C ARG A 83 4.40 6.50 13.76
N PHE A 84 5.19 5.80 14.56
CA PHE A 84 5.32 5.99 15.99
C PHE A 84 6.76 6.31 16.38
N CYS A 85 6.97 7.01 17.50
CA CYS A 85 8.32 7.18 18.05
C CYS A 85 8.85 5.91 18.72
N CYS A 86 7.98 5.05 19.29
CA CYS A 86 8.37 3.84 19.99
C CYS A 86 7.32 2.71 19.86
N LYS A 87 7.67 1.50 20.33
CA LYS A 87 6.77 0.33 20.30
C LYS A 87 5.59 0.44 21.26
N ASP A 88 5.72 1.19 22.35
CA ASP A 88 4.63 1.35 23.32
C ASP A 88 3.50 2.22 22.76
N CYS A 89 3.81 3.24 21.95
CA CYS A 89 2.80 4.02 21.24
C CYS A 89 1.88 3.16 20.35
N ARG A 90 2.38 2.04 19.81
CA ARG A 90 1.52 1.11 19.06
C ARG A 90 0.40 0.53 19.94
N LYS A 91 0.68 0.21 21.19
CA LYS A 91 -0.32 -0.36 22.11
C LYS A 91 -1.45 0.63 22.39
N ASP A 92 -1.12 1.91 22.51
CA ASP A 92 -2.12 2.96 22.68
C ASP A 92 -2.90 3.22 21.39
N PHE A 93 -2.23 3.17 20.24
CA PHE A 93 -2.92 3.20 18.95
C PHE A 93 -3.95 2.08 18.80
N ASP A 94 -3.60 0.84 19.16
CA ASP A 94 -4.50 -0.32 19.04
C ASP A 94 -5.75 -0.20 19.93
N LYS A 95 -5.73 0.63 20.98
CA LYS A 95 -6.91 0.93 21.82
C LYS A 95 -7.88 1.89 21.16
N GLU A 96 -7.38 2.90 20.45
CA GLU A 96 -8.19 3.96 19.84
C GLU A 96 -7.78 4.26 18.38
N PRO A 97 -7.73 3.28 17.46
CA PRO A 97 -7.13 3.48 16.14
C PRO A 97 -7.85 4.55 15.32
N ALA A 98 -9.18 4.63 15.42
CA ALA A 98 -9.99 5.63 14.71
C ALA A 98 -9.65 7.08 15.11
N LYS A 99 -9.33 7.32 16.38
CA LYS A 99 -8.96 8.65 16.90
C LYS A 99 -7.64 9.12 16.29
N TYR A 100 -6.63 8.26 16.29
CA TYR A 100 -5.31 8.58 15.77
C TYR A 100 -5.29 8.67 14.24
N LEU A 101 -6.04 7.82 13.54
CA LEU A 101 -6.18 7.92 12.08
C LEU A 101 -6.80 9.26 11.66
N LYS A 102 -7.78 9.76 12.42
CA LYS A 102 -8.38 11.07 12.17
C LYS A 102 -7.35 12.20 12.30
N LEU A 103 -6.47 12.15 13.30
CA LEU A 103 -5.40 13.14 13.47
C LEU A 103 -4.43 13.16 12.28
N ILE A 104 -4.08 11.98 11.76
CA ILE A 104 -3.24 11.86 10.55
C ILE A 104 -3.96 12.46 9.34
N ASP A 105 -5.26 12.17 9.17
CA ASP A 105 -6.06 12.70 8.06
C ASP A 105 -6.22 14.23 8.13
N GLU A 106 -6.42 14.77 9.33
CA GLU A 106 -6.46 16.23 9.55
C GLU A 106 -5.12 16.89 9.24
N ALA A 107 -4.00 16.26 9.62
CA ALA A 107 -2.67 16.74 9.28
C ALA A 107 -2.42 16.72 7.76
N ALA A 108 -2.84 15.66 7.07
CA ALA A 108 -2.76 15.58 5.61
C ALA A 108 -3.60 16.66 4.92
N ALA A 109 -4.82 16.90 5.42
CA ALA A 109 -5.69 17.95 4.88
C ALA A 109 -5.10 19.35 5.05
N LYS A 110 -4.46 19.62 6.20
CA LYS A 110 -3.74 20.88 6.46
C LYS A 110 -2.52 21.03 5.55
N ALA A 111 -1.72 19.97 5.39
CA ALA A 111 -0.53 20.00 4.53
C ALA A 111 -0.86 20.28 3.05
N LYS A 112 -2.03 19.85 2.56
CA LYS A 112 -2.47 20.08 1.18
C LYS A 112 -3.02 21.48 0.91
N LYS A 113 -3.31 22.27 1.96
CA LYS A 113 -3.92 23.61 1.83
C LYS A 113 -2.87 24.74 1.79
N ASN A 114 -1.61 24.41 2.02
CA ASN A 114 -0.48 25.34 2.08
C ASN A 114 0.42 25.17 0.85
#